data_AF-A0A919VUT7-F1
#
_entry.id   AF-A0A919VUT7-F1
#
_cell.length_a   1.000
_cell.length_b   1.000
_cell.length_c   1.000
_cell.angle_alpha   90.00
_cell.angle_beta   90.00
_cell.angle_gamma   90.00
#
_symmetry.space_group_name_H-M   'P 1'
#
loop_
_entity.id
_entity.type
_entity.pdbx_description
1 polymer ?
#
loop_
_entity_poly.entity_id
_entity_poly.type
_entity_poly.pdbx_seq_one_letter_code
_entity_poly.pdbx_strand_id
1 'polypeptide(L)'
;MTSDDPYHMRRPDLAEAKAALEQLYGHTSAEIWQRLLTQSGLTGKETDPDAVRRLADTMAASDPVLALSGRALMIRIKSYEYLQAAASAVADAR
;
A
#
# COMPACT_ATOMS: atom_id res chain seq x y z
N MET A 1 -17.58 -13.64 1.28
CA MET A 1 -16.90 -12.99 2.41
C MET A 1 -17.11 -11.49 2.25
N THR A 2 -18.24 -10.99 2.74
CA THR A 2 -18.63 -9.59 2.67
C THR A 2 -17.84 -8.83 3.73
N SER A 3 -16.83 -8.06 3.30
CA SER A 3 -16.16 -7.12 4.20
C SER A 3 -17.17 -6.03 4.52
N ASP A 4 -17.71 -6.05 5.72
CA ASP A 4 -18.60 -5.03 6.28
C ASP A 4 -17.78 -3.79 6.68
N ASP A 5 -16.93 -3.33 5.75
CA ASP A 5 -16.17 -2.10 5.93
C ASP A 5 -17.05 -0.97 5.36
N PRO A 6 -17.48 0.00 6.17
CA PRO A 6 -18.20 1.16 5.66
C PRO A 6 -17.37 1.75 4.52
N TYR A 7 -17.99 1.92 3.36
CA TYR A 7 -17.38 2.38 2.10
C TYR A 7 -16.65 1.34 1.22
N HIS A 8 -16.71 0.03 1.53
CA HIS A 8 -16.10 -1.04 0.71
C HIS A 8 -14.60 -0.84 0.41
N MET A 9 -13.89 -0.07 1.23
CA MET A 9 -12.47 0.17 1.04
C MET A 9 -11.66 -0.92 1.71
N ARG A 10 -10.76 -1.55 0.94
CA ARG A 10 -9.76 -2.47 1.50
C ARG A 10 -8.54 -1.65 1.90
N ARG A 11 -7.96 -1.95 3.06
CA ARG A 11 -6.65 -1.43 3.44
C ARG A 11 -5.62 -1.85 2.38
N PRO A 12 -4.82 -0.92 1.82
CA PRO A 12 -3.75 -1.28 0.91
C PRO A 12 -2.77 -2.27 1.56
N ASP A 13 -2.39 -3.32 0.82
CA ASP A 13 -1.47 -4.37 1.25
C ASP A 13 -0.27 -4.53 0.29
N LEU A 14 0.72 -5.34 0.69
CA LEU A 14 1.90 -5.61 -0.15
C LEU A 14 1.54 -6.35 -1.44
N ALA A 15 0.46 -7.15 -1.43
CA ALA A 15 0.01 -7.90 -2.60
C ALA A 15 -0.51 -6.97 -3.70
N GLU A 16 -1.29 -5.95 -3.35
CA GLU A 16 -1.72 -4.89 -4.25
C GLU A 16 -0.55 -4.10 -4.82
N ALA A 17 0.42 -3.74 -3.97
CA ALA A 17 1.61 -3.03 -4.43
C ALA A 17 2.42 -3.86 -5.43
N LYS A 18 2.60 -5.16 -5.17
CA LYS A 18 3.28 -6.10 -6.07
C LYS A 18 2.52 -6.23 -7.40
N ALA A 19 1.20 -6.41 -7.36
CA ALA A 19 0.39 -6.51 -8.57
C ALA A 19 0.47 -5.22 -9.41
N ALA A 20 0.49 -4.05 -8.79
CA ALA A 20 0.67 -2.78 -9.50
C ALA A 20 2.04 -2.68 -10.19
N LEU A 21 3.11 -3.16 -9.54
CA LEU A 21 4.45 -3.21 -10.14
C LEU A 21 4.53 -4.19 -11.31
N GLU A 22 3.87 -5.35 -11.20
CA GLU A 22 3.75 -6.33 -12.28
C GLU A 22 3.06 -5.73 -13.51
N GLN A 23 1.99 -4.94 -13.31
CA GLN A 23 1.31 -4.23 -14.40
C GLN A 23 2.17 -3.14 -15.06
N LEU A 24 3.00 -2.44 -14.28
CA LEU A 24 3.80 -1.31 -14.78
C LEU A 24 5.11 -1.73 -15.46
N TYR A 25 5.79 -2.72 -14.89
CA TYR A 25 7.15 -3.11 -15.31
C TYR A 25 7.21 -4.49 -15.98
N GLY A 26 6.10 -5.24 -16.01
CA GLY A 26 6.01 -6.53 -16.67
C GLY A 26 7.09 -7.50 -16.19
N HIS A 27 7.93 -7.97 -17.11
CA HIS A 27 8.98 -8.96 -16.87
C HIS A 27 10.08 -8.47 -15.91
N THR A 28 10.33 -7.16 -15.80
CA THR A 28 11.33 -6.59 -14.88
C THR A 28 10.79 -6.41 -13.46
N SER A 29 9.47 -6.56 -13.26
CA SER A 29 8.81 -6.33 -11.97
C SER A 29 9.37 -7.19 -10.84
N ALA A 30 9.77 -8.44 -11.13
CA ALA A 30 10.30 -9.35 -10.12
C ALA A 30 11.62 -8.84 -9.50
N GLU A 31 12.54 -8.33 -10.32
CA GLU A 31 13.81 -7.78 -9.86
C GLU A 31 13.62 -6.49 -9.08
N ILE A 32 12.74 -5.61 -9.56
CA ILE A 32 12.37 -4.36 -8.88
C ILE A 32 11.74 -4.68 -7.52
N TRP A 33 10.83 -5.65 -7.47
CA TRP A 33 10.17 -6.07 -6.24
C TRP A 33 11.18 -6.57 -5.21
N GLN A 34 12.10 -7.46 -5.60
CA GLN A 34 13.13 -7.96 -4.69
C GLN A 34 14.05 -6.85 -4.17
N ARG A 35 14.39 -5.87 -5.03
CA ARG A 35 15.19 -4.71 -4.62
C ARG A 35 14.44 -3.86 -3.59
N LEU A 36 13.16 -3.57 -3.83
CA LEU A 36 12.34 -2.79 -2.91
C LEU A 36 12.16 -3.50 -1.57
N LEU A 37 11.91 -4.81 -1.57
CA LEU A 37 11.83 -5.61 -0.34
C LEU A 37 13.13 -5.53 0.45
N THR A 38 14.27 -5.71 -0.21
CA THR A 38 15.59 -5.64 0.43
C THR A 38 15.84 -4.26 1.05
N GLN A 39 15.56 -3.18 0.29
CA GLN A 39 15.79 -1.81 0.74
C GLN A 39 14.85 -1.38 1.89
N SER A 40 13.62 -1.89 1.90
CA SER A 40 12.63 -1.61 2.94
C SER A 40 12.74 -2.53 4.17
N GLY A 41 13.65 -3.52 4.13
CA GLY A 41 13.80 -4.52 5.18
C GLY A 41 12.59 -5.44 5.30
N LEU A 42 11.93 -5.74 4.19
CA LEU A 42 10.73 -6.57 4.09
C LEU A 42 11.04 -7.91 3.42
N THR A 43 10.20 -8.91 3.72
CA THR A 43 10.24 -10.26 3.17
C THR A 43 9.16 -10.50 2.10
N GLY A 44 8.15 -9.61 2.03
CA GLY A 44 7.01 -9.73 1.14
C GLY A 44 5.88 -10.60 1.68
N LYS A 45 5.96 -11.00 2.96
CA LYS A 45 4.96 -11.83 3.66
C LYS A 45 4.33 -11.12 4.85
N GLU A 46 4.70 -9.85 5.05
CA GLU A 46 4.21 -9.04 6.14
C GLU A 46 2.70 -8.82 6.01
N THR A 47 2.03 -8.95 7.13
CA THR A 47 0.63 -8.59 7.31
C THR A 47 0.49 -7.32 8.15
N ASP A 48 1.61 -6.77 8.63
CA ASP A 48 1.58 -5.58 9.48
C ASP A 48 1.27 -4.31 8.65
N PRO A 49 0.41 -3.44 9.21
CA PRO A 49 0.14 -2.08 8.75
C PRO A 49 1.32 -1.26 8.23
N ASP A 50 2.47 -1.36 8.90
CA ASP A 50 3.61 -0.48 8.69
C ASP A 50 4.52 -0.97 7.56
N ALA A 51 4.43 -2.24 7.16
CA ALA A 51 5.16 -2.79 6.01
C ALA A 51 4.85 -2.04 4.72
N VAL A 52 3.56 -1.75 4.46
CA VAL A 52 3.15 -1.01 3.25
C VAL A 52 3.64 0.44 3.28
N ARG A 53 3.70 1.08 4.47
CA ARG A 53 4.27 2.43 4.62
C ARG A 53 5.77 2.42 4.34
N ARG A 54 6.52 1.48 4.92
CA ARG A 54 7.97 1.30 4.66
C ARG A 54 8.27 1.05 3.19
N LEU A 55 7.45 0.24 2.52
CA LEU A 55 7.55 0.02 1.08
C LEU A 55 7.30 1.31 0.30
N ALA A 56 6.22 2.03 0.61
CA ALA A 56 5.87 3.29 -0.07
C ALA A 56 6.95 4.36 0.09
N ASP A 57 7.58 4.46 1.27
CA ASP A 57 8.70 5.37 1.51
C ASP A 57 9.94 4.99 0.69
N THR A 58 10.23 3.69 0.59
CA THR A 58 11.34 3.18 -0.24
C THR A 58 11.09 3.45 -1.73
N MET A 59 9.85 3.24 -2.20
CA MET A 59 9.44 3.60 -3.56
C MET A 59 9.59 5.10 -3.81
N ALA A 60 9.19 5.95 -2.85
CA ALA A 60 9.30 7.41 -2.93
C ALA A 60 10.75 7.91 -3.08
N ALA A 61 11.73 7.15 -2.60
CA ALA A 61 13.16 7.42 -2.72
C ALA A 61 13.83 6.78 -3.95
N SER A 62 13.07 6.06 -4.79
CA SER A 62 13.56 5.36 -5.98
C SER A 62 13.52 6.26 -7.23
N ASP A 63 13.60 5.68 -8.43
CA ASP A 63 13.45 6.42 -9.69
C ASP A 63 12.10 7.16 -9.76
N PRO A 64 11.96 8.17 -10.65
CA PRO A 64 10.78 9.03 -10.68
C PRO A 64 9.43 8.31 -10.85
N VAL A 65 9.40 7.17 -11.55
CA VAL A 65 8.17 6.41 -11.81
C VAL A 65 7.78 5.60 -10.57
N LEU A 66 8.75 4.93 -9.94
CA LEU A 66 8.54 4.31 -8.64
C LEU A 66 8.16 5.33 -7.57
N ALA A 67 8.78 6.51 -7.59
CA ALA A 67 8.51 7.56 -6.64
C ALA A 67 7.08 8.08 -6.72
N LEU A 68 6.55 8.27 -7.93
CA LEU A 68 5.15 8.60 -8.14
C LEU A 68 4.21 7.50 -7.60
N SER A 69 4.55 6.24 -7.86
CA SER A 69 3.78 5.09 -7.41
C SER A 69 3.78 4.97 -5.88
N GLY A 70 4.92 5.21 -5.22
CA GLY A 70 5.04 5.25 -3.76
C GLY A 70 4.19 6.36 -3.14
N ARG A 71 4.20 7.56 -3.74
CA ARG A 71 3.33 8.68 -3.31
C ARG A 71 1.85 8.35 -3.47
N ALA A 72 1.46 7.75 -4.60
CA ALA A 72 0.08 7.34 -4.83
C ALA A 72 -0.38 6.27 -3.82
N LEU A 73 0.48 5.32 -3.48
CA LEU A 73 0.21 4.32 -2.45
C LEU A 73 0.04 4.98 -1.07
N MET A 74 0.90 5.92 -0.70
CA MET A 74 0.79 6.67 0.55
C MET A 74 -0.53 7.47 0.66
N ILE A 75 -1.00 8.07 -0.45
CA ILE A 75 -2.30 8.74 -0.50
C ILE A 75 -3.43 7.74 -0.19
N ARG A 76 -3.41 6.55 -0.81
CA ARG A 76 -4.44 5.52 -0.57
C ARG A 76 -4.46 5.06 0.89
N ILE A 77 -3.29 4.87 1.51
CA ILE A 77 -3.17 4.51 2.92
C ILE A 77 -3.84 5.58 3.79
N LYS A 78 -3.47 6.85 3.60
CA LYS A 78 -4.03 7.96 4.38
C LYS A 78 -5.53 8.13 4.16
N SER A 79 -6.00 7.98 2.92
CA SER A 79 -7.43 8.02 2.61
C SER A 79 -8.20 6.92 3.34
N TYR A 80 -7.68 5.69 3.38
CA TYR A 80 -8.29 4.61 4.16
C TYR A 80 -8.36 4.97 5.65
N GLU A 81 -7.26 5.47 6.23
CA GLU A 81 -7.20 5.87 7.64
C GLU A 81 -8.21 6.99 7.98
N TYR A 82 -8.31 8.02 7.15
CA TYR A 82 -9.27 9.11 7.36
C TYR A 82 -10.72 8.64 7.24
N LEU A 83 -11.02 7.77 6.27
CA LEU A 83 -12.37 7.25 6.06
C LEU A 83 -12.78 6.28 7.17
N GLN A 84 -11.85 5.44 7.64
CA GLN A 84 -12.07 4.57 8.80
C GLN A 84 -12.34 5.41 10.06
N ALA A 85 -11.54 6.45 10.32
CA ALA A 85 -11.77 7.34 11.45
C ALA A 85 -13.14 8.05 11.39
N ALA A 86 -13.52 8.52 10.20
CA ALA A 86 -14.84 9.13 9.98
C ALA A 86 -15.98 8.13 10.21
N ALA A 87 -15.84 6.89 9.74
CA ALA A 87 -16.82 5.84 9.96
C ALA A 87 -17.01 5.51 11.44
N SER A 88 -15.91 5.40 12.20
CA SER A 88 -15.95 5.22 13.65
C SER A 88 -16.68 6.37 14.35
N ALA A 89 -16.35 7.62 14.01
CA ALA A 89 -17.00 8.79 14.59
C ALA A 89 -18.51 8.85 14.31
N VAL A 90 -18.94 8.44 13.11
CA VAL A 90 -20.36 8.35 12.75
C VAL A 90 -21.07 7.21 13.50
N ALA A 91 -20.40 6.09 13.73
CA ALA A 91 -20.94 4.98 14.49
C ALA A 91 -21.12 5.33 15.97
N ASP A 92 -20.15 6.02 16.58
CA ASP A 92 -20.20 6.44 17.99
C ASP A 92 -21.28 7.51 18.27
N ALA A 93 -21.71 8.24 17.24
CA ALA A 93 -22.74 9.27 17.34
C ALA A 93 -24.18 8.71 17.19
N ARG A 94 -24.34 7.42 16.90
CA ARG A 94 -25.64 6.73 16.79
C ARG A 94 -26.01 6.03 18.08
#